data_AF-A0A7I4XUS9-F1
#
_entry.id   AF-A0A7I4XUS9-F1
#
_cell.length_a   1.000
_cell.length_b   1.000
_cell.length_c   1.000
_cell.angle_alpha   90.00
_cell.angle_beta   90.00
_cell.angle_gamma   90.00
#
_symmetry.space_group_name_H-M   'P 1'
#
loop_
_entity.id
_entity.type
_entity.pdbx_description
1 polymer ?
#
loop_
_entity_poly.entity_id
_entity_poly.type
_entity_poly.pdbx_seq_one_letter_code
_entity_poly.pdbx_strand_id
1 'polypeptide(L)'
;MSTISACKAALTALETTRGKIPQNLVSSLSDESMSPADERQLLDRRQEALRAHLSNMRAALRIVRKKQQSFLTFVTSSSNSEVDNEAYIDYMQQSKIEDATVAAEALIHTLHTDLEEDVLKHFAW
;
A
#
# COMPACT_ATOMS: atom_id res chain seq x y z
N MET A 1 -5.33 5.63 24.48
CA MET A 1 -5.69 5.06 23.17
C MET A 1 -5.30 3.58 23.17
N SER A 2 -6.25 2.66 22.98
CA SER A 2 -5.95 1.21 22.88
C SER A 2 -5.06 0.93 21.66
N THR A 3 -4.09 0.03 21.80
CA THR A 3 -3.20 -0.44 20.71
C THR A 3 -3.97 -1.05 19.53
N ILE A 4 -5.13 -1.64 19.76
CA ILE A 4 -6.05 -2.15 18.72
C ILE A 4 -6.63 -0.99 17.88
N SER A 5 -7.03 0.11 18.53
CA SER A 5 -7.54 1.30 17.83
C SER A 5 -6.47 1.92 16.91
N ALA A 6 -5.21 1.90 17.34
CA ALA A 6 -4.09 2.36 16.51
C ALA A 6 -3.85 1.46 15.29
N CYS A 7 -4.04 0.14 15.41
CA CYS A 7 -3.95 -0.79 14.29
C CYS A 7 -5.08 -0.57 13.29
N LYS A 8 -6.33 -0.40 13.77
CA LYS A 8 -7.48 -0.08 12.92
C LYS A 8 -7.28 1.23 12.15
N ALA A 9 -6.84 2.29 12.83
CA ALA A 9 -6.55 3.57 12.17
C ALA A 9 -5.46 3.44 11.08
N ALA A 10 -4.42 2.64 11.34
CA ALA A 10 -3.38 2.37 10.34
C ALA A 10 -3.93 1.61 9.12
N LEU A 11 -4.81 0.62 9.34
CA LEU A 11 -5.48 -0.10 8.25
C LEU A 11 -6.35 0.82 7.40
N THR A 12 -7.18 1.66 8.03
CA THR A 12 -8.02 2.63 7.31
C THR A 12 -7.16 3.62 6.50
N ALA A 13 -6.01 4.04 7.03
CA ALA A 13 -5.07 4.89 6.28
C ALA A 13 -4.46 4.17 5.06
N LEU A 14 -4.15 2.87 5.18
CA LEU A 14 -3.68 2.04 4.06
C LEU A 14 -4.75 1.90 2.98
N GLU A 15 -5.98 1.60 3.35
CA GLU A 15 -7.12 1.50 2.42
C GLU A 15 -7.42 2.84 1.74
N THR A 16 -7.34 3.94 2.48
CA THR A 16 -7.48 5.30 1.93
C THR A 16 -6.37 5.61 0.93
N THR A 17 -5.14 5.20 1.22
CA THR A 17 -4.00 5.38 0.32
C THR A 17 -4.20 4.55 -0.95
N ARG A 18 -4.69 3.31 -0.81
CA ARG A 18 -5.04 2.44 -1.94
C ARG A 18 -6.12 3.05 -2.82
N GLY A 19 -7.20 3.56 -2.22
CA GLY A 19 -8.32 4.16 -2.95
C GLY A 19 -7.97 5.43 -3.72
N LYS A 20 -6.83 6.05 -3.42
CA LYS A 20 -6.32 7.24 -4.14
C LYS A 20 -5.51 6.89 -5.40
N ILE A 21 -5.22 5.62 -5.65
CA ILE A 21 -4.48 5.20 -6.85
C ILE A 21 -5.47 5.17 -8.02
N PRO A 22 -5.30 6.05 -9.02
CA PRO A 22 -6.22 6.08 -10.14
C PRO A 22 -6.00 4.88 -11.08
N GLN A 23 -7.10 4.31 -11.59
CA GLN A 23 -7.08 3.08 -12.40
C GLN A 23 -6.30 3.22 -13.72
N ASN A 24 -6.20 4.44 -14.26
CA ASN A 24 -5.43 4.73 -15.47
C ASN A 24 -3.91 4.58 -15.28
N LEU A 25 -3.42 4.43 -14.04
CA LEU A 25 -2.02 4.06 -13.80
C LEU A 25 -1.81 2.56 -13.95
N VAL A 26 -2.85 1.76 -13.72
CA VAL A 26 -2.84 0.29 -13.82
C VAL A 26 -3.14 -0.19 -15.25
N SER A 27 -3.80 0.65 -16.06
CA SER A 27 -4.14 0.35 -17.46
C SER A 27 -3.20 1.06 -18.43
N SER A 28 -2.75 0.38 -19.48
CA SER A 28 -1.86 0.98 -20.51
C SER A 28 -2.55 2.14 -21.22
N LEU A 29 -1.91 3.32 -21.20
CA LEU A 29 -2.31 4.50 -21.95
C LEU A 29 -1.57 4.49 -23.29
N SER A 30 -2.10 3.80 -24.28
CA SER A 30 -1.60 3.90 -25.66
C SER A 30 -2.73 4.42 -26.53
N ASP A 31 -2.61 5.68 -26.96
CA ASP A 31 -3.44 6.25 -28.02
C ASP A 31 -2.52 6.44 -29.23
N GLU A 32 -2.76 5.66 -30.28
CA GLU A 32 -1.95 5.64 -31.50
C GLU A 32 -1.99 6.98 -32.28
N SER A 33 -2.85 7.92 -31.85
CA SER A 33 -2.97 9.25 -32.47
C SER A 33 -2.09 10.33 -31.84
N MET A 34 -1.36 10.04 -30.76
CA MET A 34 -0.52 11.03 -30.06
C MET A 34 0.80 11.34 -30.79
N SER A 35 1.23 12.60 -30.69
CA SER A 35 2.56 13.01 -31.09
C SER A 35 3.62 12.39 -30.16
N PRO A 36 4.82 12.02 -30.65
CA PRO A 36 5.89 11.49 -29.80
C PRO A 36 6.27 12.38 -28.61
N ALA A 37 6.14 13.71 -28.77
CA ALA A 37 6.41 14.66 -27.69
C ALA A 37 5.35 14.59 -26.58
N ASP A 38 4.08 14.44 -26.96
CA ASP A 38 2.95 14.34 -26.02
C ASP A 38 2.94 12.98 -25.32
N GLU A 39 3.27 11.92 -26.05
CA GLU A 39 3.45 10.57 -25.50
C GLU A 39 4.55 10.54 -24.44
N ARG A 40 5.72 11.16 -24.73
CA ARG A 40 6.82 11.25 -23.77
C ARG A 40 6.42 12.02 -22.51
N GLN A 41 5.75 13.16 -22.66
CA GLN A 41 5.28 13.94 -21.53
C GLN A 41 4.25 13.17 -20.68
N LEU A 42 3.38 12.40 -21.33
CA LEU A 42 2.42 11.54 -20.65
C LEU A 42 3.11 10.42 -19.86
N LEU A 43 4.10 9.76 -20.46
CA LEU A 43 4.92 8.74 -19.80
C LEU A 43 5.66 9.31 -18.60
N ASP A 44 6.26 10.50 -18.71
CA ASP A 44 6.97 11.14 -17.58
C ASP A 44 6.02 11.42 -16.41
N ARG A 45 4.84 11.98 -16.67
CA ARG A 45 3.80 12.22 -15.66
C ARG A 45 3.32 10.92 -15.03
N ARG A 46 3.14 9.87 -15.84
CA ARG A 46 2.73 8.54 -15.37
C ARG A 46 3.78 7.93 -14.45
N GLN A 47 5.06 7.97 -14.84
CA GLN A 47 6.16 7.49 -14.01
C GLN A 47 6.26 8.25 -12.68
N GLU A 48 6.11 9.57 -12.70
CA GLU A 48 6.11 10.39 -11.47
C GLU A 48 4.97 9.98 -10.55
N ALA A 49 3.76 9.81 -11.09
CA ALA A 49 2.60 9.36 -10.34
C ALA A 49 2.82 7.94 -9.76
N LEU A 50 3.32 7.00 -10.56
CA LEU A 50 3.64 5.64 -10.10
C LEU A 50 4.65 5.65 -8.96
N ARG A 51 5.73 6.43 -9.06
CA ARG A 51 6.74 6.58 -7.99
C ARG A 51 6.12 7.16 -6.72
N ALA A 52 5.29 8.18 -6.83
CA ALA A 52 4.61 8.80 -5.70
C ALA A 52 3.67 7.80 -5.01
N HIS A 53 2.84 7.07 -5.76
CA HIS A 53 1.91 6.08 -5.21
C HIS A 53 2.64 4.88 -4.60
N LEU A 54 3.72 4.38 -5.21
CA LEU A 54 4.58 3.35 -4.64
C LEU A 54 5.18 3.79 -3.29
N SER A 55 5.69 5.02 -3.22
CA SER A 55 6.25 5.58 -1.98
C SER A 55 5.19 5.66 -0.88
N ASN A 56 4.01 6.19 -1.21
CA ASN A 56 2.89 6.33 -0.29
C ASN A 56 2.38 4.97 0.24
N MET A 57 2.19 3.99 -0.65
CA MET A 57 1.76 2.64 -0.28
C MET A 57 2.79 1.94 0.62
N ARG A 58 4.09 2.03 0.28
CA ARG A 58 5.17 1.47 1.12
C ARG A 58 5.23 2.13 2.50
N ALA A 59 5.03 3.45 2.58
CA ALA A 59 4.99 4.18 3.83
C ALA A 59 3.79 3.76 4.70
N ALA A 60 2.59 3.68 4.11
CA ALA A 60 1.38 3.22 4.80
C ALA A 60 1.54 1.78 5.32
N LEU A 61 2.07 0.87 4.50
CA LEU A 61 2.32 -0.52 4.90
C LEU A 61 3.32 -0.61 6.05
N ARG A 62 4.38 0.21 6.05
CA ARG A 62 5.34 0.29 7.16
C ARG A 62 4.67 0.73 8.46
N ILE A 63 3.73 1.67 8.40
CA ILE A 63 2.97 2.12 9.58
C ILE A 63 2.11 0.99 10.13
N VAL A 64 1.37 0.27 9.26
CA VAL A 64 0.56 -0.90 9.67
C VAL A 64 1.42 -1.93 10.39
N ARG A 65 2.53 -2.36 9.78
CA ARG A 65 3.46 -3.34 10.39
C ARG A 65 4.02 -2.85 11.73
N LYS A 66 4.38 -1.57 11.83
CA LYS A 66 4.88 -0.99 13.10
C LYS A 66 3.82 -1.06 14.20
N LYS A 67 2.57 -0.72 13.88
CA LYS A 67 1.46 -0.76 14.86
C LYS A 67 1.13 -2.19 15.26
N GLN A 68 1.10 -3.13 14.31
CA GLN A 68 0.95 -4.55 14.58
C GLN A 68 2.06 -5.05 15.51
N GLN A 69 3.33 -4.73 15.24
CA GLN A 69 4.44 -5.14 16.09
C GLN A 69 4.33 -4.54 17.50
N SER A 70 3.92 -3.27 17.63
CA SER A 70 3.68 -2.66 18.94
C SER A 70 2.56 -3.35 19.72
N PHE A 71 1.49 -3.76 19.05
CA PHE A 71 0.40 -4.52 19.65
C PHE A 71 0.86 -5.90 20.14
N LEU A 72 1.54 -6.66 19.28
CA LEU A 72 2.06 -7.98 19.65
C LEU A 72 3.03 -7.88 20.83
N THR A 73 3.94 -6.90 20.81
CA THR A 73 4.88 -6.67 21.91
C THR A 73 4.13 -6.39 23.22
N PHE A 74 3.10 -5.52 23.18
CA PHE A 74 2.27 -5.21 24.34
C PHE A 74 1.62 -6.46 24.93
N VAL A 75 0.92 -7.25 24.11
CA VAL A 75 0.23 -8.49 24.51
C VAL A 75 1.23 -9.50 25.09
N THR A 76 2.40 -9.67 24.46
CA THR A 76 3.42 -10.62 24.95
C THR A 76 4.15 -10.18 26.21
N SER A 77 4.16 -8.87 26.51
CA SER A 77 4.87 -8.28 27.66
C SER A 77 3.99 -8.11 28.89
N SER A 78 2.69 -8.32 28.76
CA SER A 78 1.74 -8.10 29.83
C SER A 78 1.68 -9.31 30.77
N SER A 79 1.48 -9.01 32.05
CA SER A 79 1.43 -9.98 33.14
C SER A 79 0.02 -10.54 33.38
N ASN A 80 -0.96 -10.17 32.54
CA ASN A 80 -2.35 -10.60 32.66
C ASN A 80 -2.82 -11.36 31.40
N SER A 81 -2.35 -12.60 31.29
CA SER A 81 -2.53 -13.45 30.12
C SER A 81 -3.98 -13.64 29.67
N GLU A 82 -4.95 -13.54 30.56
CA GLU A 82 -6.37 -13.73 30.24
C GLU A 82 -6.92 -12.54 29.43
N VAL A 83 -6.68 -11.31 29.90
CA VAL A 83 -7.04 -10.07 29.20
C VAL A 83 -6.25 -9.91 27.90
N ASP A 84 -5.00 -10.36 27.89
CA ASP A 84 -4.14 -10.31 26.70
C ASP A 84 -4.60 -11.28 25.61
N ASN A 85 -5.06 -12.47 26.00
CA ASN A 85 -5.57 -13.47 25.06
C ASN A 85 -6.90 -13.01 24.45
N GLU A 86 -7.79 -12.41 25.24
CA GLU A 86 -9.02 -11.81 24.72
C GLU A 86 -8.72 -10.66 23.74
N ALA A 87 -7.80 -9.75 24.10
CA ALA A 87 -7.37 -8.67 23.23
C ALA A 87 -6.73 -9.17 21.91
N TYR A 88 -5.97 -10.28 21.97
CA TYR A 88 -5.38 -10.93 20.81
C TYR A 88 -6.46 -11.55 19.90
N ILE A 89 -7.43 -12.27 20.47
CA ILE A 89 -8.54 -12.87 19.73
C ILE A 89 -9.36 -11.78 19.04
N ASP A 90 -9.70 -10.70 19.76
CA ASP A 90 -10.40 -9.54 19.21
C ASP A 90 -9.62 -8.89 18.06
N TYR A 91 -8.31 -8.75 18.21
CA TYR A 91 -7.45 -8.24 17.15
C TYR A 91 -7.45 -9.14 15.90
N MET A 92 -7.35 -10.46 16.06
CA MET A 92 -7.37 -11.41 14.95
C MET A 92 -8.72 -11.42 14.23
N GLN A 93 -9.83 -11.37 14.98
CA GLN A 93 -11.18 -11.37 14.39
C GLN A 93 -11.52 -10.06 13.68
N GLN A 94 -11.05 -8.92 14.19
CA GLN A 94 -11.52 -7.61 13.73
C GLN A 94 -10.58 -6.94 12.74
N SER A 95 -9.29 -7.28 12.71
CA SER A 95 -8.32 -6.44 12.03
C SER A 95 -8.24 -6.66 10.52
N LYS A 96 -8.52 -7.86 10.00
CA LYS A 96 -8.25 -8.26 8.60
C LYS A 96 -6.87 -7.77 8.10
N ILE A 97 -5.92 -7.60 9.01
CA ILE A 97 -4.66 -6.90 8.74
C ILE A 97 -3.81 -7.71 7.77
N GLU A 98 -3.84 -9.03 7.89
CA GLU A 98 -3.11 -9.93 7.00
C GLU A 98 -3.61 -9.81 5.57
N ASP A 99 -4.93 -9.92 5.35
CA ASP A 99 -5.54 -9.76 4.02
C ASP A 99 -5.20 -8.39 3.40
N ALA A 100 -5.30 -7.31 4.19
CA ALA A 100 -5.01 -5.97 3.72
C ALA A 100 -3.51 -5.77 3.41
N THR A 101 -2.62 -6.41 4.18
CA THR A 101 -1.17 -6.38 3.97
C THR A 101 -0.82 -7.12 2.67
N VAL A 102 -1.36 -8.33 2.48
CA VAL A 102 -1.16 -9.12 1.25
C VAL A 102 -1.68 -8.36 0.03
N ALA A 103 -2.88 -7.79 0.10
CA ALA A 103 -3.44 -7.00 -0.99
C ALA A 103 -2.60 -5.75 -1.32
N ALA A 104 -2.05 -5.08 -0.29
CA ALA A 104 -1.16 -3.93 -0.49
C ALA A 104 0.18 -4.33 -1.11
N GLU A 105 0.75 -5.47 -0.72
CA GLU A 105 1.98 -6.01 -1.31
C GLU A 105 1.80 -6.39 -2.78
N ALA A 106 0.69 -7.07 -3.11
CA ALA A 106 0.34 -7.40 -4.49
C ALA A 106 0.21 -6.14 -5.34
N LEU A 107 -0.46 -5.10 -4.83
CA LEU A 107 -0.59 -3.83 -5.55
C LEU A 107 0.74 -3.09 -5.72
N ILE A 108 1.60 -3.10 -4.69
CA ILE A 108 2.96 -2.55 -4.80
C ILE A 108 3.75 -3.28 -5.89
N HIS A 109 3.60 -4.60 -5.99
CA HIS A 109 4.24 -5.38 -7.05
C HIS A 109 3.73 -4.96 -8.42
N THR A 110 2.40 -4.89 -8.63
CA THR A 110 1.81 -4.43 -9.90
C THR A 110 2.31 -3.05 -10.31
N LEU A 111 2.24 -2.07 -9.42
CA LEU A 111 2.69 -0.70 -9.71
C LEU A 111 4.20 -0.62 -10.01
N HIS A 112 4.99 -1.52 -9.44
CA HIS A 112 6.42 -1.60 -9.72
C HIS A 112 6.68 -2.14 -11.12
N THR A 113 5.99 -3.21 -11.50
CA THR A 113 6.07 -3.80 -12.84
C THR A 113 5.63 -2.77 -13.90
N ASP A 114 4.53 -2.06 -13.67
CA ASP A 114 4.06 -1.01 -14.58
C ASP A 114 5.10 0.11 -14.76
N LEU A 115 5.79 0.49 -13.67
CA LEU A 115 6.86 1.48 -13.71
C LEU A 115 8.08 0.98 -14.51
N GLU A 116 8.46 -0.27 -14.35
CA GLU A 116 9.57 -0.88 -15.10
C GLU A 116 9.24 -0.94 -16.60
N GLU A 117 8.01 -1.31 -16.97
CA GLU A 117 7.55 -1.28 -18.36
C GLU A 117 7.57 0.13 -18.96
N ASP A 118 7.07 1.13 -18.23
CA ASP A 118 7.07 2.53 -18.69
C ASP A 118 8.50 3.09 -18.83
N VAL A 119 9.43 2.64 -17.98
CA VAL A 119 10.85 3.01 -18.09
C VAL A 119 11.48 2.36 -19.32
N LEU A 120 11.20 1.07 -19.58
CA LEU A 120 11.68 0.39 -20.78
C LEU A 120 11.16 1.05 -22.05
N LYS A 121 9.88 1.43 -22.09
CA LYS A 121 9.30 2.20 -23.20
C LYS A 121 10.01 3.52 -23.42
N HIS A 122 10.38 4.23 -22.35
CA HIS A 122 11.10 5.51 -22.47
C HIS A 122 12.50 5.36 -23.07
N PHE A 123 13.18 4.22 -22.88
CA PHE A 123 14.52 3.95 -23.42
C PHE A 123 14.52 3.35 -24.83
N ALA A 124 13.37 2.92 -25.36
CA ALA A 124 13.26 2.32 -26.68
C ALA A 124 13.21 3.35 -27.84
N TRP A 125 13.26 4.65 -27.54
CA TRP A 125 13.23 5.76 -28.49
C TRP A 125 14.57 6.50 -28.56
#